data_AF-A0A2H9RKS3-F1
#
_entry.id   AF-A0A2H9RKS3-F1
#
_cell.length_a   1.000
_cell.length_b   1.000
_cell.length_c   1.000
_cell.angle_alpha   90.00
_cell.angle_beta   90.00
_cell.angle_gamma   90.00
#
_symmetry.space_group_name_H-M   'P 1'
#
loop_
_entity.id
_entity.type
_entity.pdbx_description
1 polymer ?
#
loop_
_entity_poly.entity_id
_entity_poly.type
_entity_poly.pdbx_seq_one_letter_code
_entity_poly.pdbx_strand_id
1 'polypeptide(L)'
;MQEIITSISEFLGIVLADNSFVYLEIWSIVHFFSGAILMYPIWKYFDAKRDIRRGFIFLFFLLALWEAFEFILYGEGIIRPEGGIDVVWDLIIGMLGGVVYWIFVERAGSGIKRGSARSDRGFVRKN
;
A
#
# COMPACT_ATOMS: atom_id res chain seq x y z
N MET A 1 7.64 2.01 -29.87
CA MET A 1 7.95 1.81 -28.43
C MET A 1 7.74 3.09 -27.66
N GLN A 2 8.34 4.22 -28.07
CA GLN A 2 8.09 5.54 -27.47
C GLN A 2 6.59 5.93 -27.45
N GLU A 3 5.86 5.75 -28.56
CA GLU A 3 4.41 6.06 -28.60
C GLU A 3 3.58 5.29 -27.55
N ILE A 4 3.97 4.04 -27.26
CA ILE A 4 3.29 3.21 -26.24
C ILE A 4 3.62 3.73 -24.84
N ILE A 5 4.88 4.08 -24.58
CA ILE A 5 5.32 4.64 -23.30
C ILE A 5 4.61 5.96 -23.03
N THR A 6 4.54 6.83 -24.04
CA THR A 6 3.81 8.10 -23.95
C THR A 6 2.32 7.88 -23.67
N SER A 7 1.66 6.97 -24.41
CA SER A 7 0.23 6.66 -24.20
C SER A 7 -0.05 6.12 -22.79
N ILE A 8 0.85 5.30 -22.25
CA ILE A 8 0.73 4.76 -20.89
C ILE A 8 0.92 5.88 -19.86
N SER A 9 1.96 6.70 -20.00
CA SER A 9 2.22 7.85 -19.13
C SER A 9 1.05 8.84 -19.12
N GLU A 10 0.47 9.13 -20.29
CA GLU A 10 -0.72 9.98 -20.41
C GLU A 10 -1.95 9.37 -19.74
N PHE A 11 -2.17 8.05 -19.88
CA PHE A 11 -3.26 7.37 -19.20
C PHE A 11 -3.12 7.41 -17.68
N LEU A 12 -1.91 7.21 -17.17
CA LEU A 12 -1.63 7.20 -15.73
C LEU A 12 -1.75 8.62 -15.12
N GLY A 13 -1.37 9.63 -15.90
CA GLY A 13 -1.52 11.05 -15.53
C GLY A 13 -2.93 11.62 -15.70
N ILE A 14 -3.96 10.77 -15.87
CA ILE A 14 -5.36 11.23 -15.86
C ILE A 14 -5.73 11.64 -14.44
N VAL A 15 -5.92 12.94 -14.25
CA VAL A 15 -6.34 13.55 -12.99
C VAL A 15 -7.77 13.15 -12.64
N LEU A 16 -7.96 12.65 -11.43
CA LEU A 16 -9.24 12.27 -10.85
C LEU A 16 -9.79 13.35 -9.91
N ALA A 17 -8.91 14.03 -9.18
CA ALA A 17 -9.26 15.17 -8.34
C ALA A 17 -8.07 16.14 -8.25
N ASP A 18 -8.33 17.42 -8.45
CA ASP A 18 -7.33 18.50 -8.33
C ASP A 18 -7.97 19.72 -7.67
N ASN A 19 -7.44 20.08 -6.50
CA ASN A 19 -7.74 21.33 -5.80
C ASN A 19 -6.53 21.75 -4.94
N SER A 20 -6.66 22.88 -4.23
CA SER A 20 -5.57 23.46 -3.44
C SER A 20 -5.00 22.56 -2.34
N PHE A 21 -5.68 21.47 -1.98
CA PHE A 21 -5.26 20.55 -0.93
C PHE A 21 -5.02 19.13 -1.43
N VAL A 22 -5.83 18.65 -2.37
CA VAL A 22 -5.84 17.26 -2.84
C VAL A 22 -5.46 17.22 -4.31
N TYR A 23 -4.48 16.37 -4.62
CA TYR A 23 -4.15 15.96 -5.97
C TYR A 23 -4.22 14.44 -6.03
N LEU A 24 -4.98 13.91 -6.98
CA LEU A 24 -5.13 12.48 -7.22
C LEU A 24 -5.24 12.22 -8.71
N GLU A 25 -4.46 11.27 -9.19
CA GLU A 25 -4.52 10.76 -10.56
C GLU A 25 -4.60 9.22 -10.59
N ILE A 26 -4.64 8.63 -11.79
CA ILE A 26 -4.64 7.18 -11.94
C ILE A 26 -3.33 6.59 -11.36
N TRP A 27 -2.22 7.32 -11.43
CA TRP A 27 -0.96 6.91 -10.80
C TRP A 27 -1.07 6.76 -9.29
N SER A 28 -1.79 7.65 -8.60
CA SER A 28 -2.08 7.52 -7.17
C SER A 28 -2.81 6.20 -6.84
N ILE A 29 -3.66 5.69 -7.73
CA ILE A 29 -4.30 4.36 -7.56
C ILE A 29 -3.25 3.25 -7.65
N VAL A 30 -2.27 3.37 -8.54
CA VAL A 30 -1.14 2.43 -8.62
C VAL A 30 -0.36 2.45 -7.30
N HIS A 31 -0.05 3.62 -6.76
CA HIS A 31 0.60 3.78 -5.46
C HIS A 31 -0.18 3.10 -4.33
N PHE A 32 -1.51 3.26 -4.29
CA PHE A 32 -2.36 2.55 -3.34
C PHE A 32 -2.18 1.02 -3.40
N PHE A 33 -2.26 0.42 -4.59
CA PHE A 33 -2.10 -1.02 -4.74
C PHE A 33 -0.68 -1.47 -4.45
N SER A 34 0.33 -0.71 -4.87
CA SER A 34 1.74 -0.96 -4.57
C SER A 34 1.99 -1.00 -3.06
N GLY A 35 1.44 -0.06 -2.30
CA GLY A 35 1.56 -0.06 -0.84
C GLY A 35 0.90 -1.27 -0.18
N ALA A 36 -0.27 -1.68 -0.65
CA ALA A 36 -0.94 -2.90 -0.18
C ALA A 36 -0.12 -4.17 -0.49
N ILE A 37 0.43 -4.26 -1.70
CA ILE A 37 1.27 -5.38 -2.15
C ILE A 37 2.58 -5.44 -1.36
N LEU A 38 3.24 -4.30 -1.13
CA LEU A 38 4.48 -4.22 -0.36
C LEU A 38 4.28 -4.54 1.12
N MET A 39 3.10 -4.22 1.67
CA MET A 39 2.79 -4.60 3.05
C MET A 39 2.67 -6.12 3.23
N TYR A 40 2.32 -6.89 2.20
CA TYR A 40 2.27 -8.37 2.29
C TYR A 40 3.60 -9.02 2.72
N PRO A 41 4.73 -8.84 2.01
CA PRO A 41 6.01 -9.39 2.45
C PRO A 41 6.46 -8.76 3.76
N ILE A 42 6.29 -7.44 3.97
CA ILE A 42 6.67 -6.77 5.23
C ILE A 42 5.99 -7.46 6.42
N TRP A 43 4.69 -7.72 6.30
CA TRP A 43 3.90 -8.39 7.32
C TRP A 43 4.42 -9.80 7.62
N LYS A 44 4.83 -10.54 6.58
CA LYS A 44 5.35 -11.90 6.71
C LYS A 44 6.77 -11.94 7.31
N TYR A 45 7.64 -11.00 6.94
CA TYR A 45 9.05 -11.01 7.33
C TYR A 45 9.31 -10.36 8.70
N PHE A 46 8.63 -9.26 9.03
CA PHE A 46 8.92 -8.51 10.25
C PHE A 46 8.13 -8.99 11.49
N ASP A 47 7.40 -10.11 11.38
CA ASP A 47 6.37 -10.51 12.35
C ASP A 47 5.55 -9.29 12.78
N ALA A 48 5.04 -8.52 11.81
CA ALA A 48 4.40 -7.23 12.03
C ALA A 48 3.12 -7.34 12.90
N LYS A 49 2.69 -8.56 13.25
CA LYS A 49 1.76 -8.84 14.34
C LYS A 49 2.25 -8.33 15.70
N ARG A 50 3.57 -8.31 15.94
CA ARG A 50 4.18 -7.87 17.19
C ARG A 50 4.55 -6.39 17.19
N ASP A 51 5.02 -5.87 16.06
CA ASP A 51 5.41 -4.46 15.93
C ASP A 51 5.03 -3.87 14.56
N ILE A 52 3.76 -3.53 14.43
CA ILE A 52 3.18 -2.94 13.22
C ILE A 52 3.82 -1.59 12.86
N ARG A 53 4.34 -0.85 13.85
CA ARG A 53 4.95 0.47 13.64
C ARG A 53 6.20 0.35 12.78
N ARG A 54 7.07 -0.63 13.07
CA ARG A 54 8.25 -0.91 12.25
C ARG A 54 7.88 -1.28 10.82
N GLY A 55 6.81 -2.06 10.65
CA GLY A 55 6.30 -2.41 9.32
C GLY A 55 5.90 -1.18 8.51
N PHE A 56 5.15 -0.26 9.10
CA PHE A 56 4.77 1.00 8.43
C PHE A 56 5.96 1.94 8.19
N ILE A 57 6.92 2.02 9.11
CA ILE A 57 8.14 2.79 8.90
C ILE A 57 8.92 2.23 7.69
N PHE A 58 9.05 0.91 7.60
CA PHE A 58 9.74 0.27 6.48
C PHE A 58 8.97 0.46 5.17
N LEU A 59 7.64 0.35 5.19
CA LEU A 59 6.80 0.66 4.03
C LEU A 59 7.00 2.10 3.56
N PHE A 60 6.98 3.06 4.48
CA PHE A 60 7.22 4.47 4.18
C PHE A 60 8.57 4.67 3.47
N PHE A 61 9.65 4.06 3.97
CA PHE A 61 10.97 4.17 3.34
C PHE A 61 11.02 3.50 1.96
N LEU A 62 10.33 2.38 1.75
CA LEU A 62 10.26 1.74 0.44
C LEU A 62 9.51 2.60 -0.57
N LEU A 63 8.37 3.18 -0.18
CA LEU A 63 7.60 4.07 -1.05
C LEU A 63 8.40 5.35 -1.33
N ALA A 64 9.03 5.97 -0.33
CA ALA A 64 9.87 7.15 -0.53
C ALA A 64 11.08 6.89 -1.44
N LEU A 65 11.66 5.69 -1.38
CA LEU A 65 12.74 5.30 -2.29
C LEU A 65 12.22 5.09 -3.71
N TRP A 66 11.01 4.55 -3.85
CA TRP A 66 10.33 4.38 -5.14
C TRP A 66 10.03 5.73 -5.80
N GLU A 67 9.45 6.68 -5.07
CA GLU A 67 9.26 8.07 -5.51
C GLU A 67 10.56 8.73 -5.96
N ALA A 68 11.64 8.56 -5.19
CA ALA A 68 12.95 9.10 -5.56
C ALA A 68 13.48 8.47 -6.86
N PHE A 69 13.18 7.19 -7.11
CA PHE A 69 13.52 6.53 -8.36
C PHE A 69 12.67 7.04 -9.52
N GLU A 70 11.37 7.27 -9.33
CA GLU A 70 10.49 7.87 -10.33
C GLU A 70 10.94 9.28 -10.72
N PHE A 71 11.34 10.09 -9.74
CA PHE A 71 11.88 11.43 -9.99
C PHE A 71 13.14 11.40 -10.88
N ILE A 72 13.99 10.37 -10.75
CA ILE A 72 15.15 10.19 -11.64
C ILE A 72 14.70 9.79 -13.05
N LEU A 73 13.73 8.88 -13.16
CA LEU A 73 13.18 8.45 -14.46
C LEU A 73 12.41 9.55 -15.20
N TYR A 74 11.81 10.50 -14.47
CA TYR A 74 11.28 11.73 -15.03
C TYR A 74 12.37 12.52 -15.79
N GLY A 75 13.57 12.64 -15.22
CA GLY A 75 14.69 13.32 -15.86
C GLY A 75 15.10 12.73 -17.22
N GLU A 76 14.72 11.47 -17.47
CA GLU A 76 14.94 10.77 -18.73
C GLU A 76 13.73 10.81 -19.69
N GLY A 77 12.63 11.49 -19.32
CA GLY A 77 11.43 11.65 -20.15
C GLY A 77 10.53 10.41 -20.24
N ILE A 78 10.70 9.46 -19.32
CA ILE A 78 9.92 8.21 -19.27
C ILE A 78 8.61 8.39 -18.49
N ILE A 79 8.65 9.23 -17.45
CA ILE A 79 7.53 9.53 -16.55
C ILE A 79 7.23 11.04 -16.63
N ARG A 80 5.97 11.42 -16.41
CA ARG A 80 5.52 12.81 -16.51
C ARG A 80 6.07 13.64 -15.34
N PRO A 81 6.35 14.94 -15.52
CA PRO A 81 6.72 15.81 -14.40
C PRO A 81 5.59 15.91 -13.38
N GLU A 82 5.87 15.43 -12.17
CA GLU A 82 4.98 15.57 -11.03
C GLU A 82 5.39 16.75 -10.14
N GLY A 83 4.40 17.44 -9.59
CA GLY A 83 4.64 18.50 -8.61
C GLY A 83 5.07 17.91 -7.27
N GLY A 84 5.80 18.66 -6.45
CA GLY A 84 6.18 18.16 -5.11
C GLY A 84 4.99 17.82 -4.20
N ILE A 85 3.79 18.37 -4.49
CA ILE A 85 2.55 18.02 -3.79
C ILE A 85 2.01 16.64 -4.17
N ASP A 86 2.31 16.19 -5.40
CA ASP A 86 1.87 14.92 -5.97
C ASP A 86 2.56 13.76 -5.26
N VAL A 87 3.90 13.83 -5.19
CA VAL A 87 4.76 12.91 -4.41
C VAL A 87 4.26 12.76 -2.96
N VAL A 88 3.81 13.84 -2.34
CA VAL A 88 3.28 13.78 -0.97
C VAL A 88 1.97 12.99 -0.93
N TRP A 89 1.08 13.20 -1.89
CA TRP A 89 -0.17 12.47 -2.01
C TRP A 89 0.05 11.00 -2.35
N ASP A 90 0.97 10.68 -3.25
CA ASP A 90 1.28 9.32 -3.65
C ASP A 90 1.90 8.51 -2.49
N LEU A 91 2.76 9.13 -1.68
CA LEU A 91 3.21 8.56 -0.40
C LEU A 91 2.06 8.29 0.57
N ILE A 92 1.16 9.26 0.76
CA ILE A 92 0.00 9.12 1.66
C ILE A 92 -0.90 7.98 1.18
N ILE A 93 -1.20 7.96 -0.11
CA ILE A 93 -2.10 6.98 -0.73
C ILE A 93 -1.48 5.58 -0.73
N GLY A 94 -0.18 5.45 -0.99
CA GLY A 94 0.54 4.20 -0.84
C GLY A 94 0.52 3.67 0.60
N MET A 95 0.73 4.55 1.59
CA MET A 95 0.60 4.18 2.99
C MET A 95 -0.82 3.71 3.35
N LEU A 96 -1.86 4.36 2.82
CA LEU A 96 -3.25 3.93 2.99
C LEU A 96 -3.51 2.54 2.42
N GLY A 97 -2.89 2.18 1.29
CA GLY A 97 -2.91 0.81 0.76
C GLY A 97 -2.39 -0.22 1.77
N GLY A 98 -1.26 0.10 2.42
CA GLY A 98 -0.70 -0.74 3.49
C GLY A 98 -1.63 -0.87 4.70
N VAL A 99 -2.33 0.21 5.08
CA VAL A 99 -3.34 0.20 6.15
C VAL A 99 -4.50 -0.72 5.80
N VAL A 100 -5.02 -0.64 4.57
CA VAL A 100 -6.11 -1.49 4.10
C VAL A 100 -5.70 -2.97 4.16
N TYR A 101 -4.51 -3.31 3.65
CA TYR A 101 -3.99 -4.67 3.74
C TYR A 101 -3.91 -5.16 5.20
N TRP A 102 -3.37 -4.34 6.11
CA TRP A 102 -3.27 -4.69 7.53
C TRP A 102 -4.64 -4.99 8.16
N ILE A 103 -5.64 -4.15 7.92
CA ILE A 103 -7.02 -4.35 8.41
C ILE A 103 -7.59 -5.68 7.92
N PHE A 104 -7.39 -6.01 6.63
CA PHE A 104 -7.86 -7.27 6.07
C PHE A 104 -7.24 -8.49 6.77
N VAL A 105 -5.93 -8.47 7.00
CA VAL A 105 -5.22 -9.59 7.61
C VAL A 105 -5.52 -9.73 9.12
N GLU A 106 -5.66 -8.61 9.84
CA GLU A 106 -6.03 -8.62 11.25
C GLU A 106 -7.43 -9.22 11.46
N ARG A 107 -8.39 -8.83 10.62
CA ARG A 107 -9.75 -9.38 10.66
C ARG A 107 -9.77 -10.87 10.32
N ALA A 108 -9.03 -11.30 9.31
CA ALA A 108 -8.90 -12.72 8.96
C ALA A 108 -8.27 -13.55 10.10
N GLY A 109 -7.23 -13.03 10.75
CA GLY A 109 -6.56 -13.69 11.88
C GLY A 109 -7.41 -13.78 13.15
N SER A 110 -8.25 -12.76 13.41
CA SER A 110 -9.15 -12.72 14.58
C SER A 110 -10.32 -13.69 14.45
N GLY A 111 -10.78 -13.97 13.22
CA GLY A 111 -11.82 -14.98 12.95
C GLY A 111 -11.38 -16.41 13.27
N ILE A 112 -10.13 -16.76 12.96
CA ILE A 112 -9.57 -18.11 13.19
C ILE A 112 -9.48 -18.43 14.69
N LYS A 113 -9.09 -17.47 15.53
CA LYS A 113 -8.95 -17.69 16.99
C LYS A 113 -10.29 -17.88 17.72
N ARG A 114 -11.41 -17.39 17.17
CA ARG A 114 -12.75 -17.59 17.78
C ARG A 114 -13.35 -18.97 17.49
N GLY A 115 -12.91 -19.65 16.45
CA GLY A 115 -13.38 -20.99 16.08
C GLY A 115 -12.82 -22.12 16.94
N SER A 116 -11.55 -22.03 17.38
CA SER A 116 -10.90 -23.13 18.12
C SER A 116 -11.26 -23.18 19.61
N ALA A 117 -11.66 -22.06 20.22
CA ALA A 117 -11.97 -22.00 21.66
C ALA A 117 -13.34 -22.59 22.06
N ARG A 118 -14.14 -23.05 21.09
CA ARG A 118 -15.51 -23.55 21.34
C ARG A 118 -15.62 -25.09 21.35
N SER A 119 -14.55 -25.81 20.99
CA SER A 119 -14.53 -27.28 20.90
C SER A 119 -14.19 -27.99 22.23
N ASP A 120 -13.54 -27.32 23.18
CA ASP A 120 -12.94 -28.01 24.34
C ASP A 120 -13.77 -27.96 25.63
N ARG A 121 -15.02 -27.46 25.57
CA ARG A 121 -15.89 -27.32 26.75
C ARG A 121 -17.13 -28.22 26.71
N GLY A 122 -16.95 -29.52 26.48
CA GLY A 122 -18.11 -30.40 26.54
C GLY A 122 -17.87 -31.89 26.41
N PHE A 123 -17.04 -32.51 27.26
CA PHE A 123 -17.28 -33.91 27.63
C PHE A 123 -16.55 -34.31 28.94
N VAL A 124 -17.03 -33.79 30.06
CA VAL A 124 -16.77 -34.45 31.37
C VAL A 124 -17.95 -35.40 31.60
N ARG A 125 -17.78 -36.68 31.26
CA ARG A 125 -18.68 -37.73 31.73
C ARG A 125 -18.58 -37.77 33.25
N LYS A 126 -19.67 -37.44 33.93
CA LYS A 126 -19.86 -37.85 35.32
C LYS A 126 -20.18 -39.35 35.33
N ASN A 127 -19.55 -40.02 36.29
CA ASN A 127 -19.59 -41.45 36.58
C ASN A 127 -21.00 -42.03 36.66
#